data_AF-A0A9E5GXS8-F1
#
_entry.id   AF-A0A9E5GXS8-F1
#
_cell.length_a   1.000
_cell.length_b   1.000
_cell.length_c   1.000
_cell.angle_alpha   90.00
_cell.angle_beta   90.00
_cell.angle_gamma   90.00
#
_symmetry.space_group_name_H-M   'P 1'
#
loop_
_entity.id
_entity.type
_entity.pdbx_description
1 polymer ?
#
loop_
_entity_poly.entity_id
_entity_poly.type
_entity_poly.pdbx_seq_one_letter_code
_entity_poly.pdbx_strand_id
1 'polypeptide(L)'
;MLSSILSQIGFSLLIEFVAQGLGRIKHPAATVAREALSQVEEAIKTGGIDSASVMEANRHAEEMARINLKQYETSMVQINESMRAEILSQDQYVRRMRPTFGYLMAITWAMQMGGLSYVIVFHTEKAAQLMHGMASLSTIWAVGLSVLGVYIYKRSEDKKLSQNITDMLTTIDFKKNIDREVLPPDIIKSSFKVND
;
A
#
# COMPACT_ATOMS: atom_id res chain seq x y z
N MET A 1 -2.48 14.18 41.34
CA MET A 1 -2.14 15.61 41.47
C MET A 1 -1.62 16.19 40.16
N LEU A 2 -0.64 15.55 39.49
CA LEU A 2 -0.19 15.93 38.14
C LEU A 2 -1.30 15.90 37.07
N SER A 3 -2.21 14.92 37.09
CA SER A 3 -3.35 14.88 36.15
C SER A 3 -4.37 16.00 36.37
N SER A 4 -4.55 16.46 37.61
CA SER A 4 -5.46 17.57 37.93
C SER A 4 -4.91 18.89 37.37
N ILE A 5 -3.59 19.10 37.51
CA ILE A 5 -2.89 20.27 36.97
C ILE A 5 -2.86 20.22 35.42
N LEU A 6 -2.61 19.06 34.81
CA LEU A 6 -2.67 18.91 33.34
C LEU A 6 -4.09 19.12 32.79
N SER A 7 -5.11 18.59 33.48
CA SER A 7 -6.52 18.76 33.12
C SER A 7 -7.06 20.17 33.35
N GLN A 8 -6.29 21.05 34.01
CA GLN A 8 -6.66 22.45 34.23
C GLN A 8 -5.93 23.39 33.26
N ILE A 9 -4.86 22.91 32.62
CA ILE A 9 -4.00 23.68 31.71
C ILE A 9 -4.30 23.39 30.22
N GLY A 10 -4.85 22.22 29.88
CA GLY A 10 -5.05 21.78 28.49
C GLY A 10 -5.83 22.77 27.60
N PHE A 11 -7.01 23.20 28.05
CA PHE A 11 -7.87 24.13 27.31
C PHE A 11 -7.24 25.52 27.16
N SER A 12 -6.62 26.05 28.22
CA SER A 12 -5.93 27.34 28.17
C SER A 12 -4.74 27.31 27.20
N LEU A 13 -3.99 26.21 27.16
CA LEU A 13 -2.90 26.02 26.21
C LEU A 13 -3.42 25.98 24.75
N LEU A 14 -4.54 25.30 24.50
CA LEU A 14 -5.17 25.27 23.17
C LEU A 14 -5.64 26.66 22.73
N ILE A 15 -6.24 27.44 23.63
CA ILE A 15 -6.64 28.84 23.36
C ILE A 15 -5.44 29.67 22.94
N GLU A 16 -4.32 29.55 23.67
CA GLU A 16 -3.08 30.28 23.36
C GLU A 16 -2.54 29.91 21.97
N PHE A 17 -2.45 28.61 21.64
CA PHE A 17 -2.00 28.15 20.33
C PHE A 17 -2.90 28.64 19.19
N VAL A 18 -4.23 28.60 19.38
CA VAL A 18 -5.19 29.08 18.38
C VAL A 18 -5.09 30.61 18.23
N ALA A 19 -4.97 31.36 19.32
CA ALA A 19 -4.78 32.81 19.28
C ALA A 19 -3.48 33.22 18.57
N GLN A 20 -2.37 32.50 18.79
CA GLN A 20 -1.12 32.69 18.05
C GLN A 20 -1.26 32.36 16.56
N GLY A 21 -1.99 31.29 16.23
CA GLY A 21 -2.29 30.91 14.85
C GLY A 21 -3.10 31.97 14.12
N LEU A 22 -4.16 32.47 14.74
CA LEU A 22 -5.02 33.54 14.21
C LEU A 22 -4.26 34.86 14.04
N GLY A 23 -3.30 35.16 14.93
CA GLY A 23 -2.45 36.36 14.83
C GLY A 23 -1.58 36.43 13.57
N ARG A 24 -1.37 35.31 12.87
CA ARG A 24 -0.64 35.27 11.59
C ARG A 24 -1.52 35.56 10.37
N ILE A 25 -2.84 35.56 10.54
CA ILE A 25 -3.80 35.77 9.45
C ILE A 25 -4.14 37.26 9.36
N LYS A 26 -3.85 37.90 8.22
CA LYS A 26 -4.18 39.31 7.96
C LYS A 26 -5.64 39.45 7.53
N HIS A 27 -6.57 39.33 8.47
CA HIS A 27 -8.00 39.54 8.25
C HIS A 27 -8.68 40.13 9.50
N PRO A 28 -9.57 41.13 9.39
CA PRO A 28 -10.21 41.77 10.55
C PRO A 28 -10.89 40.79 11.51
N ALA A 29 -11.56 39.76 10.97
CA ALA A 29 -12.20 38.73 11.78
C ALA A 29 -11.21 37.89 12.61
N ALA A 30 -9.99 37.66 12.10
CA ALA A 30 -8.97 36.91 12.83
C ALA A 30 -8.43 37.72 14.03
N THR A 31 -8.28 39.04 13.87
CA THR A 31 -7.91 39.95 14.96
C THR A 31 -8.98 39.96 16.05
N VAL A 32 -10.25 40.06 15.68
CA VAL A 32 -11.39 40.04 16.63
C VAL A 32 -11.47 38.70 17.38
N ALA A 33 -11.34 37.59 16.66
CA ALA A 33 -11.35 36.26 17.27
C ALA A 33 -10.19 36.05 18.25
N ARG A 34 -8.99 36.53 17.89
CA ARG A 34 -7.81 36.49 18.77
C ARG A 34 -8.03 37.29 20.07
N GLU A 35 -8.55 38.52 19.96
CA GLU A 35 -8.83 39.38 21.11
C GLU A 35 -9.83 38.73 22.06
N ALA A 36 -10.91 38.15 21.51
CA ALA A 36 -11.93 37.45 22.28
C ALA A 36 -11.35 36.21 22.99
N LEU A 37 -10.48 35.44 22.33
CA LEU A 37 -9.81 34.30 22.93
C LEU A 37 -8.89 34.70 24.10
N SER A 38 -8.16 35.82 23.98
CA SER A 38 -7.33 36.35 25.07
C SER A 38 -8.16 36.81 26.29
N GLN A 39 -9.33 37.41 26.06
CA GLN A 39 -10.25 37.76 27.16
C GLN A 39 -10.79 36.52 27.89
N VAL A 40 -11.08 35.45 27.16
CA VAL A 40 -11.48 34.17 27.76
C VAL A 40 -10.35 33.57 28.59
N GLU A 41 -9.11 33.62 28.09
CA GLU A 41 -7.94 33.14 28.82
C GLU A 41 -7.71 33.91 30.14
N GLU A 42 -7.86 35.24 30.10
CA GLU A 42 -7.74 36.10 31.28
C GLU A 42 -8.86 35.84 32.30
N ALA A 43 -10.09 35.63 31.83
CA ALA A 43 -11.22 35.24 32.69
C ALA A 43 -11.02 33.87 33.36
N ILE A 44 -10.35 32.92 32.69
CA ILE A 44 -9.96 31.64 33.29
C ILE A 44 -8.88 31.85 34.36
N LYS A 45 -7.83 32.64 34.06
CA LYS A 45 -6.71 32.89 34.98
C LYS A 45 -7.12 33.65 36.25
N THR A 46 -8.06 34.59 36.13
CA THR A 46 -8.56 35.41 37.23
C THR A 46 -9.67 34.74 38.04
N GLY A 47 -10.12 33.54 37.65
CA GLY A 47 -11.20 32.81 38.31
C GLY A 47 -12.60 33.32 38.00
N GLY A 48 -12.75 34.17 36.96
CA GLY A 48 -14.04 34.62 36.45
C GLY A 48 -14.83 33.53 35.71
N ILE A 49 -14.16 32.46 35.28
CA ILE A 49 -14.78 31.23 34.78
C ILE A 49 -14.57 30.11 35.81
N ASP A 50 -15.65 29.42 36.15
CA ASP A 50 -15.61 28.33 37.13
C ASP A 50 -14.68 27.19 36.68
N SER A 51 -13.83 26.76 37.60
CA SER A 51 -12.84 25.70 37.39
C SER A 51 -13.47 24.36 36.99
N ALA A 52 -14.69 24.06 37.46
CA ALA A 52 -15.38 22.82 37.07
C ALA A 52 -15.82 22.85 35.60
N SER A 53 -16.24 24.01 35.10
CA SER A 53 -16.60 24.20 33.68
C SER A 53 -15.39 24.02 32.74
N VAL A 54 -14.21 24.51 33.15
CA VAL A 54 -12.95 24.30 32.39
C VAL A 54 -12.54 22.83 32.39
N MET A 55 -12.70 22.14 33.53
CA MET A 55 -12.40 20.71 33.63
C MET A 55 -13.35 19.86 32.76
N GLU A 56 -14.63 20.21 32.69
CA GLU A 56 -15.58 19.56 31.78
C GLU A 56 -15.24 19.81 30.31
N ALA A 57 -14.85 21.03 29.95
CA ALA A 57 -14.38 21.34 28.59
C ALA A 57 -13.14 20.51 28.19
N ASN A 58 -12.19 20.31 29.11
CA ASN A 58 -11.03 19.45 28.88
C ASN A 58 -11.44 17.98 28.68
N ARG A 59 -12.39 17.47 29.48
CA ARG A 59 -12.93 16.11 29.29
C ARG A 59 -13.58 15.92 27.92
N HIS A 60 -14.33 16.91 27.45
CA HIS A 60 -14.93 16.86 26.11
C HIS A 60 -13.88 16.94 24.99
N ALA A 61 -12.84 17.75 25.15
CA ALA A 61 -11.73 17.82 24.19
C ALA A 61 -10.98 16.49 24.10
N GLU A 62 -10.74 15.82 25.24
CA GLU A 62 -10.13 14.48 25.29
C GLU A 62 -11.00 13.43 24.61
N GLU A 63 -12.31 13.43 24.85
CA GLU A 63 -13.22 12.46 24.23
C GLU A 63 -13.34 12.68 22.72
N MET A 64 -13.40 13.94 22.27
CA MET A 64 -13.38 14.28 20.84
C MET A 64 -12.07 13.84 20.18
N ALA A 65 -10.93 14.05 20.84
CA ALA A 65 -9.64 13.56 20.35
C ALA A 65 -9.64 12.03 20.23
N ARG A 66 -10.18 11.31 21.22
CA ARG A 66 -10.31 9.85 21.19
C ARG A 66 -11.20 9.36 20.05
N ILE A 67 -12.36 9.99 19.85
CA ILE A 67 -13.28 9.66 18.75
C ILE A 67 -12.60 9.88 17.40
N ASN A 68 -11.92 11.02 17.21
CA ASN A 68 -11.22 11.35 15.97
C ASN A 68 -10.08 10.35 15.68
N LEU A 69 -9.31 9.97 16.69
CA LEU A 69 -8.25 8.96 16.55
C LEU A 69 -8.84 7.60 16.13
N LYS A 70 -9.97 7.19 16.74
CA LYS A 70 -10.64 5.94 16.42
C LYS A 70 -11.22 5.93 15.00
N GLN A 71 -11.77 7.06 14.56
CA GLN A 71 -12.23 7.24 13.18
C GLN A 71 -11.07 7.17 12.19
N TYR A 72 -9.93 7.79 12.52
CA TYR A 72 -8.72 7.73 11.71
C TYR A 72 -8.15 6.31 11.64
N GLU A 73 -8.09 5.59 12.76
CA GLU A 73 -7.67 4.19 12.80
C GLU A 73 -8.57 3.33 11.90
N THR A 74 -9.90 3.48 12.03
CA THR A 74 -10.87 2.73 11.23
C THR A 74 -10.72 3.02 9.74
N SER A 75 -10.53 4.28 9.35
CA SER A 75 -10.34 4.63 7.94
C SER A 75 -9.03 4.06 7.40
N MET A 76 -7.94 4.10 8.18
CA MET A 76 -6.66 3.51 7.80
C MET A 76 -6.73 1.99 7.67
N VAL A 77 -7.50 1.30 8.53
CA VAL A 77 -7.74 -0.14 8.41
C VAL A 77 -8.51 -0.43 7.13
N GLN A 78 -9.62 0.28 6.87
CA GLN A 78 -10.42 0.09 5.65
C GLN A 78 -9.62 0.36 4.37
N ILE A 79 -8.79 1.41 4.35
CA ILE A 79 -7.90 1.73 3.22
C ILE A 79 -6.87 0.60 3.01
N ASN A 80 -6.28 0.08 4.09
CA ASN A 80 -5.33 -1.03 3.98
C ASN A 80 -6.02 -2.31 3.50
N GLU A 81 -7.22 -2.60 4.00
CA GLU A 81 -8.02 -3.75 3.57
C GLU A 81 -8.39 -3.65 2.09
N SER A 82 -8.86 -2.49 1.63
CA SER A 82 -9.20 -2.28 0.23
C SER A 82 -7.98 -2.35 -0.69
N MET A 83 -6.84 -1.78 -0.27
CA MET A 83 -5.59 -1.83 -1.04
C MET A 83 -5.06 -3.26 -1.14
N ARG A 84 -5.13 -4.03 -0.05
CA ARG A 84 -4.79 -5.47 -0.07
C ARG A 84 -5.75 -6.23 -0.98
N ALA A 85 -7.05 -5.95 -0.93
CA ALA A 85 -8.03 -6.57 -1.80
C ALA A 85 -7.79 -6.24 -3.29
N GLU A 86 -7.38 -5.01 -3.61
CA GLU A 86 -7.03 -4.59 -4.97
C GLU A 86 -5.77 -5.29 -5.47
N ILE A 87 -4.72 -5.37 -4.64
CA ILE A 87 -3.49 -6.12 -4.97
C ILE A 87 -3.77 -7.62 -5.16
N LEU A 88 -4.67 -8.18 -4.35
CA LEU A 88 -5.08 -9.58 -4.44
C LEU A 88 -6.11 -9.84 -5.54
N SER A 89 -6.72 -8.80 -6.11
CA SER A 89 -7.65 -8.89 -7.24
C SER A 89 -6.88 -9.34 -8.48
N GLN A 90 -6.74 -10.66 -8.63
CA GLN A 90 -6.15 -11.28 -9.80
C GLN A 90 -7.14 -11.25 -10.95
N ASP A 91 -7.27 -10.11 -11.61
CA ASP A 91 -8.09 -10.00 -12.81
C ASP A 91 -7.61 -11.03 -13.87
N GLN A 92 -8.54 -11.91 -14.23
CA GLN A 92 -8.34 -12.96 -15.22
C GLN A 92 -7.96 -12.39 -16.60
N TYR A 93 -8.38 -11.16 -16.91
CA TYR A 93 -8.02 -10.46 -18.13
C TYR A 93 -6.52 -10.13 -18.16
N VAL A 94 -5.97 -9.54 -17.10
CA VAL A 94 -4.55 -9.19 -16.99
C VAL A 94 -3.66 -10.45 -17.05
N ARG A 95 -4.10 -11.56 -16.46
CA ARG A 95 -3.33 -12.83 -16.46
C ARG A 95 -3.25 -13.46 -17.85
N ARG A 96 -4.31 -13.36 -18.65
CA ARG A 96 -4.37 -13.91 -20.01
C ARG A 96 -3.72 -13.00 -21.06
N MET A 97 -3.74 -11.69 -20.83
CA MET A 97 -3.14 -10.71 -21.75
C MET A 97 -1.63 -10.88 -21.91
N ARG A 98 -0.92 -11.22 -20.83
CA ARG A 98 0.55 -11.40 -20.85
C ARG A 98 1.00 -12.48 -21.86
N PRO A 99 0.47 -13.72 -21.83
CA PRO A 99 0.84 -14.74 -22.81
C PRO A 99 0.26 -14.50 -24.21
N THR A 100 -0.94 -13.91 -24.36
CA THR A 100 -1.51 -13.66 -25.70
C THR A 100 -0.67 -12.69 -26.52
N PHE A 101 -0.07 -11.67 -25.89
CA PHE A 101 0.85 -10.76 -26.55
C PHE A 101 2.08 -11.50 -27.11
N GLY A 102 2.69 -12.38 -26.30
CA GLY A 102 3.84 -13.19 -26.73
C GLY A 102 3.49 -14.13 -27.89
N TYR A 103 2.31 -14.77 -27.85
CA TYR A 103 1.88 -15.65 -28.96
C TYR A 103 1.62 -14.89 -30.25
N LEU A 104 0.96 -13.73 -30.18
CA LEU A 104 0.75 -12.89 -31.37
C LEU A 104 2.08 -12.43 -31.96
N MET A 105 3.04 -12.03 -31.12
CA MET A 105 4.39 -11.66 -31.57
C MET A 105 5.16 -12.81 -32.23
N ALA A 106 5.04 -14.02 -31.69
CA ALA A 106 5.66 -15.21 -32.28
C ALA A 106 5.03 -15.54 -33.65
N ILE A 107 3.71 -15.42 -33.76
CA ILE A 107 2.97 -15.64 -35.00
C ILE A 107 3.33 -14.59 -36.06
N THR A 108 3.39 -13.31 -35.70
CA THR A 108 3.80 -12.25 -36.65
C THR A 108 5.24 -12.43 -37.10
N TRP A 109 6.15 -12.82 -36.19
CA TRP A 109 7.53 -13.12 -36.54
C TRP A 109 7.63 -14.30 -37.50
N ALA A 110 6.89 -15.38 -37.24
CA ALA A 110 6.86 -16.56 -38.11
C ALA A 110 6.33 -16.19 -39.51
N MET A 111 5.28 -15.38 -39.60
CA MET A 111 4.77 -14.89 -40.88
C MET A 111 5.79 -13.98 -41.59
N GLN A 112 6.44 -13.08 -40.87
CA GLN A 112 7.43 -12.16 -41.42
C GLN A 112 8.65 -12.92 -41.97
N MET A 113 9.20 -13.87 -41.21
CA MET A 113 10.31 -14.70 -41.65
C MET A 113 9.90 -15.64 -42.78
N GLY A 114 8.71 -16.23 -42.72
CA GLY A 114 8.17 -17.05 -43.80
C GLY A 114 8.00 -16.28 -45.10
N GLY A 115 7.48 -15.05 -45.03
CA GLY A 115 7.37 -14.16 -46.20
C GLY A 115 8.74 -13.77 -46.76
N LEU A 116 9.71 -13.47 -45.89
CA LEU A 116 11.09 -13.17 -46.30
C LEU A 116 11.73 -14.38 -47.01
N SER A 117 11.63 -15.58 -46.41
CA SER A 117 12.13 -16.82 -47.00
C SER A 117 11.48 -17.12 -48.35
N TYR A 118 10.17 -16.93 -48.47
CA TYR A 118 9.44 -17.11 -49.73
C TYR A 118 9.98 -16.19 -50.84
N VAL A 119 10.14 -14.90 -50.55
CA VAL A 119 10.65 -13.93 -51.53
C VAL A 119 12.09 -14.24 -51.92
N ILE A 120 12.95 -14.66 -50.98
CA ILE A 120 14.35 -15.01 -51.29
C ILE A 120 14.43 -16.19 -52.28
N VAL A 121 13.57 -17.20 -52.12
CA VAL A 121 13.57 -18.41 -52.95
C VAL A 121 12.91 -18.17 -54.31
N PHE A 122 11.78 -17.48 -54.37
CA PHE A 122 10.98 -17.35 -55.59
C PHE A 122 11.13 -16.02 -56.33
N HIS A 123 11.64 -14.98 -55.66
CA HIS A 123 11.75 -13.60 -56.18
C HIS A 123 13.07 -12.94 -55.72
N THR A 124 14.19 -13.62 -55.95
CA THR A 124 15.52 -13.22 -55.48
C THR A 124 15.91 -11.81 -55.93
N GLU A 125 15.42 -11.36 -57.09
CA GLU A 125 15.64 -10.01 -57.61
C GLU A 125 15.08 -8.91 -56.69
N LYS A 126 14.06 -9.22 -55.87
CA LYS A 126 13.45 -8.29 -54.90
C LYS A 126 14.03 -8.43 -53.50
N ALA A 127 14.89 -9.44 -53.26
CA ALA A 127 15.40 -9.74 -51.92
C ALA A 127 16.18 -8.55 -51.32
N ALA A 128 17.02 -7.88 -52.11
CA ALA A 128 17.78 -6.72 -51.64
C ALA A 128 16.87 -5.57 -51.17
N GLN A 129 15.83 -5.25 -51.95
CA GLN A 129 14.86 -4.21 -51.59
C GLN A 129 14.07 -4.58 -50.32
N LEU A 130 13.72 -5.86 -50.17
CA LEU A 130 13.03 -6.36 -48.99
C LEU A 130 13.93 -6.32 -47.73
N MET A 131 15.22 -6.65 -47.85
CA MET A 131 16.18 -6.53 -46.75
C MET A 131 16.36 -5.07 -46.28
N HIS A 132 16.35 -4.11 -47.21
CA HIS A 132 16.35 -2.69 -46.86
C HIS A 132 15.07 -2.28 -46.12
N GLY A 133 13.91 -2.79 -46.54
CA GLY A 133 12.65 -2.59 -45.82
C GLY A 133 12.66 -3.19 -44.41
N MET A 134 13.25 -4.37 -44.23
CA MET A 134 13.40 -5.01 -42.91
C MET A 134 14.19 -4.16 -41.92
N ALA A 135 15.21 -3.42 -42.39
CA ALA A 135 16.00 -2.54 -41.55
C ALA A 135 15.15 -1.41 -40.93
N SER A 136 14.14 -0.89 -41.64
CA SER A 136 13.26 0.16 -41.10
C SER A 136 12.28 -0.35 -40.04
N LEU A 137 11.99 -1.66 -40.01
CA LEU A 137 11.19 -2.29 -38.96
C LEU A 137 11.99 -2.58 -37.68
N SER A 138 13.32 -2.43 -37.68
CA SER A 138 14.15 -2.72 -36.49
C SER A 138 13.73 -1.95 -35.25
N THR A 139 13.31 -0.68 -35.40
CA THR A 139 12.86 0.16 -34.29
C THR A 139 11.57 -0.36 -33.63
N ILE A 140 10.58 -0.80 -34.43
CA ILE A 140 9.34 -1.35 -33.85
C ILE A 140 9.59 -2.68 -33.15
N TRP A 141 10.50 -3.49 -33.69
CA TRP A 141 10.93 -4.75 -33.07
C TRP A 141 11.70 -4.52 -31.76
N ALA A 142 12.56 -3.50 -31.69
CA ALA A 142 13.25 -3.15 -30.45
C ALA A 142 12.27 -2.81 -29.33
N VAL A 143 11.23 -2.01 -29.63
CA VAL A 143 10.19 -1.66 -28.65
C VAL A 143 9.37 -2.89 -28.26
N GLY A 144 8.91 -3.69 -29.23
CA GLY A 144 8.09 -4.89 -28.98
C GLY A 144 8.82 -5.95 -28.14
N LEU A 145 10.10 -6.21 -28.42
CA LEU A 145 10.92 -7.15 -27.67
C LEU A 145 11.29 -6.63 -26.27
N SER A 146 11.46 -5.31 -26.11
CA SER A 146 11.69 -4.71 -24.79
C SER A 146 10.50 -4.94 -23.86
N VAL A 147 9.28 -4.73 -24.36
CA VAL A 147 8.05 -5.00 -23.60
C VAL A 147 7.94 -6.48 -23.23
N LEU A 148 8.19 -7.39 -24.18
CA LEU A 148 8.20 -8.83 -23.91
C LEU A 148 9.26 -9.21 -22.85
N GLY A 149 10.45 -8.62 -22.92
CA GLY A 149 11.53 -8.84 -21.97
C GLY A 149 11.11 -8.51 -20.52
N VAL A 150 10.48 -7.34 -20.33
CA VAL A 150 9.95 -6.93 -19.02
C VAL A 150 8.87 -7.90 -18.53
N TYR A 151 7.95 -8.33 -19.41
CA TYR A 151 6.90 -9.28 -19.06
C TYR A 151 7.45 -10.65 -18.62
N ILE A 152 8.45 -11.19 -19.33
CA ILE A 152 9.08 -12.47 -18.98
C ILE A 152 9.84 -12.35 -17.67
N TYR A 153 10.57 -11.25 -17.47
CA TYR A 153 11.31 -11.00 -16.24
C TYR A 153 10.39 -11.01 -15.02
N LYS A 154 9.31 -10.21 -15.06
CA LYS A 154 8.32 -10.16 -13.96
C LYS A 154 7.65 -11.51 -13.72
N ARG A 155 7.29 -12.23 -14.79
CA ARG A 155 6.71 -13.58 -14.66
C ARG A 155 7.69 -14.58 -14.04
N SER A 156 8.98 -14.43 -14.30
CA SER A 156 10.04 -15.26 -13.71
C SER A 156 10.18 -14.96 -12.21
N GLU A 157 10.16 -13.68 -11.81
CA GLU A 157 10.14 -13.27 -10.40
C GLU A 157 8.94 -13.86 -9.65
N ASP A 158 7.73 -13.73 -10.22
CA ASP A 158 6.49 -14.26 -9.64
C ASP A 158 6.57 -15.78 -9.41
N LYS A 159 7.15 -16.52 -10.38
CA LYS A 159 7.34 -17.97 -10.28
C LYS A 159 8.35 -18.34 -9.21
N LYS A 160 9.49 -17.63 -9.13
CA LYS A 160 10.52 -17.85 -8.10
C LYS A 160 9.95 -17.65 -6.70
N LEU A 161 9.16 -16.59 -6.49
CA LEU A 161 8.52 -16.33 -5.20
C LEU A 161 7.54 -17.46 -4.83
N SER A 162 6.71 -17.88 -5.78
CA SER A 162 5.74 -18.97 -5.57
C SER A 162 6.43 -20.30 -5.26
N GLN A 163 7.53 -20.59 -5.94
CA GLN A 163 8.32 -21.81 -5.73
C GLN A 163 9.00 -21.80 -4.36
N ASN A 164 9.61 -20.70 -3.95
CA ASN A 164 10.22 -20.57 -2.62
C ASN A 164 9.20 -20.79 -1.48
N ILE A 165 7.96 -20.30 -1.63
CA ILE A 165 6.89 -20.53 -0.64
C ILE A 165 6.51 -22.01 -0.61
N THR A 166 6.39 -22.64 -1.77
CA THR A 166 6.06 -24.06 -1.89
C THR A 166 7.14 -24.93 -1.24
N ASP A 167 8.41 -24.66 -1.54
CA ASP A 167 9.56 -25.39 -0.98
C ASP A 167 9.65 -25.24 0.55
N MET A 168 9.34 -24.04 1.08
CA MET A 168 9.27 -23.80 2.52
C MET A 168 8.16 -24.61 3.19
N LEU A 169 6.96 -24.63 2.61
CA LEU A 169 5.83 -25.39 3.14
C LEU A 169 6.10 -26.90 3.11
N THR A 170 6.67 -27.43 2.02
CA THR A 170 7.04 -28.85 1.94
C THR A 170 8.13 -29.22 2.95
N THR A 171 9.08 -28.32 3.21
CA THR A 171 10.13 -28.55 4.22
C THR A 171 9.55 -28.57 5.63
N ILE A 172 8.59 -27.67 5.94
CA ILE A 172 7.90 -27.64 7.24
C ILE A 172 7.06 -28.91 7.44
N ASP A 173 6.29 -29.33 6.42
CA ASP A 173 5.49 -30.54 6.51
C ASP A 173 6.37 -31.79 6.66
N PHE A 174 7.48 -31.87 5.94
CA PHE A 174 8.45 -32.96 6.10
C PHE A 174 9.05 -32.99 7.51
N LYS A 175 9.45 -31.83 8.05
CA LYS A 175 9.97 -31.73 9.42
C LYS A 175 8.92 -32.13 10.46
N LYS A 176 7.68 -31.66 10.31
CA LYS A 176 6.56 -32.02 11.19
C LYS A 176 6.23 -33.51 11.13
N ASN A 177 6.40 -34.15 9.97
CA ASN A 177 6.17 -35.58 9.80
C ASN A 177 7.30 -36.42 10.43
N ILE A 178 8.57 -36.00 10.28
CA ILE A 178 9.71 -36.61 10.99
C ILE A 178 9.54 -36.49 12.51
N ASP A 179 9.18 -35.30 13.00
CA ASP A 179 8.98 -35.07 14.44
C ASP A 179 7.84 -35.96 14.99
N ARG A 180 6.86 -36.36 14.16
CA ARG A 180 5.79 -37.30 14.57
C ARG A 180 6.18 -38.77 14.50
N GLU A 181 7.05 -39.14 13.58
CA GLU A 181 7.48 -40.53 13.35
C GLU A 181 8.64 -40.95 14.28
N VAL A 182 9.41 -39.97 14.80
CA VAL A 182 10.57 -40.19 15.67
C VAL A 182 10.25 -39.98 17.17
N LEU A 183 9.07 -39.46 17.53
CA LEU A 183 8.69 -39.33 18.94
C LEU A 183 8.15 -40.67 19.49
N PRO A 184 8.81 -41.29 20.49
CA PRO A 184 8.25 -42.44 21.17
C PRO A 184 6.90 -42.08 21.82
N PRO A 185 5.95 -43.03 21.95
CA PRO A 185 4.57 -42.78 22.39
C PRO A 185 4.41 -42.22 23.82
N ASP A 186 5.50 -42.02 24.55
CA ASP A 186 5.48 -41.69 25.98
C ASP A 186 5.55 -40.18 26.30
N ILE A 187 5.69 -39.29 25.31
CA ILE A 187 5.81 -37.83 25.56
C ILE A 187 4.55 -37.04 25.16
N ILE A 188 3.55 -37.66 24.51
CA ILE A 188 2.31 -36.96 24.08
C ILE A 188 1.34 -36.73 25.26
N LYS A 189 1.55 -37.36 26.43
CA LYS A 189 0.62 -37.22 27.57
C LYS A 189 0.93 -36.08 28.56
N SER A 190 2.04 -35.34 28.45
CA SER A 190 2.41 -34.35 29.48
C SER A 190 2.39 -32.88 29.06
N SER A 191 2.15 -32.53 27.80
CA SER A 191 2.23 -31.12 27.33
C SER A 191 0.90 -30.45 27.01
N PHE A 192 -0.24 -31.12 27.23
CA PHE A 192 -1.57 -30.51 27.12
C PHE A 192 -2.41 -30.77 28.38
N LYS A 193 -1.99 -30.20 29.51
CA LYS A 193 -2.93 -29.80 30.57
C LYS A 193 -3.15 -28.30 30.41
N VAL A 194 -4.12 -27.96 29.57
CA VAL A 194 -4.81 -26.66 29.66
C VAL A 194 -5.64 -26.74 30.93
N ASN A 195 -5.31 -25.90 31.92
CA ASN A 195 -6.17 -25.72 33.09
C ASN A 195 -7.44 -24.99 32.64
N ASP A 196 -8.58 -25.57 32.99
CA ASP A 196 -9.89 -24.90 33.05
C ASP A 196 -9.86 -23.71 34.02
#